data_AF-A0A7C1ALA6-F1
#
_entry.id   AF-A0A7C1ALA6-F1
#
_cell.length_a   1.000
_cell.length_b   1.000
_cell.length_c   1.000
_cell.angle_alpha   90.00
_cell.angle_beta   90.00
_cell.angle_gamma   90.00
#
_symmetry.space_group_name_H-M   'P 1'
#
loop_
_entity.id
_entity.type
_entity.pdbx_description
1 polymer ?
#
loop_
_entity_poly.entity_id
_entity_poly.type
_entity_poly.pdbx_seq_one_letter_code
_entity_poly.pdbx_strand_id
1 'polypeptide(L)'
;MADVHKTALVHPKAQLAENVQVSPYAIIEEGVTIDENSWIGPHVLLAKGSKIGKGCRIFTGAVIGTIPQDLKFEGEETSVEIGDRTVVREYCTLNRGTKDRMKSQIGENCLLMA
;
A
#
# COMPACT_ATOMS: atom_id res chain seq x y z
N MET A 1 -10.63 4.87 -15.57
CA MET A 1 -10.56 3.49 -15.01
C MET A 1 -9.11 3.19 -14.62
N ALA A 2 -8.87 2.31 -13.65
CA ALA A 2 -7.52 1.87 -13.32
C ALA A 2 -6.89 1.07 -14.48
N ASP A 3 -5.59 1.24 -14.71
CA ASP A 3 -4.79 0.48 -15.66
C ASP A 3 -3.99 -0.59 -14.91
N VAL A 4 -4.43 -1.84 -15.04
CA VAL A 4 -3.88 -2.98 -14.29
C VAL A 4 -3.21 -3.92 -15.26
N HIS A 5 -1.90 -4.13 -15.08
CA HIS A 5 -1.15 -5.07 -15.88
C HIS A 5 -1.72 -6.50 -15.73
N LYS A 6 -1.74 -7.27 -16.83
CA LYS A 6 -2.35 -8.61 -16.88
C LYS A 6 -1.77 -9.62 -15.89
N THR A 7 -0.54 -9.39 -15.43
CA THR A 7 0.15 -10.25 -14.45
C THR A 7 0.11 -9.71 -13.03
N ALA A 8 -0.50 -8.54 -12.80
CA ALA A 8 -0.78 -8.07 -11.46
C ALA A 8 -1.94 -8.89 -10.85
N LEU A 9 -1.83 -9.20 -9.56
CA LEU A 9 -2.86 -9.92 -8.83
C LEU A 9 -3.60 -8.93 -7.95
N VAL A 10 -4.81 -8.57 -8.35
CA VAL A 10 -5.66 -7.62 -7.62
C VAL A 10 -6.88 -8.35 -7.09
N HIS A 11 -7.05 -8.32 -5.77
CA HIS A 11 -8.22 -8.92 -5.15
C HIS A 11 -9.50 -8.20 -5.60
N PRO A 12 -10.62 -8.90 -5.91
CA PRO A 12 -11.85 -8.29 -6.42
C PRO A 12 -12.49 -7.23 -5.52
N LYS A 13 -12.17 -7.26 -4.22
CA LYS A 13 -12.65 -6.30 -3.21
C LYS A 13 -11.65 -5.16 -2.91
N ALA A 14 -10.53 -5.09 -3.62
CA ALA A 14 -9.66 -3.92 -3.57
C ALA A 14 -10.34 -2.75 -4.30
N GLN A 15 -10.14 -1.54 -3.80
CA GLN A 15 -10.76 -0.33 -4.34
C GLN A 15 -9.68 0.53 -4.98
N LEU A 16 -9.70 0.61 -6.30
CA LEU A 16 -8.75 1.40 -7.09
C LEU A 16 -9.51 2.53 -7.76
N ALA A 17 -9.10 3.77 -7.49
CA ALA A 17 -9.69 4.96 -8.09
C ALA A 17 -9.25 5.15 -9.55
N GLU A 18 -9.67 6.27 -10.15
CA GLU A 18 -9.34 6.59 -11.54
C GLU A 18 -7.83 6.81 -11.75
N ASN A 19 -7.34 6.38 -12.92
CA ASN A 19 -5.94 6.55 -13.34
C ASN A 19 -4.90 5.91 -12.41
N VAL A 20 -5.31 5.02 -11.50
CA VAL A 20 -4.38 4.16 -10.77
C VAL A 20 -3.69 3.23 -11.77
N GLN A 21 -2.37 3.14 -11.69
CA GLN A 21 -1.55 2.27 -12.54
C GLN A 21 -0.93 1.16 -11.69
N VAL A 22 -1.16 -0.09 -12.06
CA VAL A 22 -0.62 -1.27 -11.36
C VAL A 22 0.28 -2.05 -12.30
N SER A 23 1.57 -2.08 -11.96
CA SER A 23 2.64 -2.66 -12.76
C SER A 23 2.70 -4.20 -12.64
N PRO A 24 3.46 -4.90 -13.50
CA PRO A 24 3.55 -6.36 -13.49
C PRO A 24 3.88 -6.95 -12.12
N TYR A 25 3.21 -8.06 -11.78
CA TYR A 25 3.48 -8.85 -10.56
C TYR A 25 3.29 -8.10 -9.24
N ALA A 26 2.69 -6.91 -9.25
CA ALA A 26 2.19 -6.30 -8.03
C ALA A 26 1.03 -7.14 -7.47
N ILE A 27 0.96 -7.25 -6.14
CA ILE A 27 -0.08 -7.97 -5.43
C ILE A 27 -0.83 -6.96 -4.56
N ILE A 28 -2.15 -6.87 -4.78
CA ILE A 28 -3.06 -5.99 -4.04
C ILE A 28 -4.10 -6.88 -3.36
N GLU A 29 -4.03 -6.96 -2.03
CA GLU A 29 -4.90 -7.82 -1.23
C GLU A 29 -6.31 -7.22 -1.00
N GLU A 30 -7.18 -8.00 -0.35
CA GLU A 30 -8.51 -7.57 0.08
C GLU A 30 -8.46 -6.33 0.97
N GLY A 31 -9.38 -5.38 0.74
CA GLY A 31 -9.54 -4.21 1.61
C GLY A 31 -8.47 -3.14 1.43
N VAL A 32 -7.60 -3.26 0.44
CA VAL A 32 -6.70 -2.17 0.03
C VAL A 32 -7.49 -1.09 -0.70
N THR A 33 -7.20 0.18 -0.39
CA THR A 33 -7.74 1.34 -1.09
C THR A 33 -6.59 2.14 -1.72
N ILE A 34 -6.73 2.53 -2.98
CA ILE A 34 -5.74 3.32 -3.72
C ILE A 34 -6.44 4.48 -4.42
N ASP A 35 -6.08 5.70 -4.04
CA ASP A 35 -6.66 6.90 -4.61
C ASP A 35 -6.00 7.32 -5.94
N GLU A 36 -6.63 8.30 -6.58
CA GLU A 36 -6.44 8.68 -7.98
C GLU A 36 -4.98 8.96 -8.35
N ASN A 37 -4.61 8.63 -9.59
CA ASN A 37 -3.30 8.92 -10.19
C ASN A 37 -2.08 8.31 -9.46
N SER A 38 -2.30 7.36 -8.54
CA SER A 38 -1.22 6.63 -7.89
C SER A 38 -0.65 5.54 -8.79
N TRP A 39 0.68 5.36 -8.71
CA TRP A 39 1.40 4.32 -9.44
C TRP A 39 2.01 3.30 -8.49
N ILE A 40 1.65 2.04 -8.71
CA ILE A 40 2.14 0.88 -7.99
C ILE A 40 3.14 0.15 -8.89
N GLY A 41 4.39 0.15 -8.48
CA GLY A 41 5.52 -0.44 -9.19
C GLY A 41 5.47 -1.98 -9.23
N PRO A 42 6.33 -2.60 -10.05
CA PRO A 42 6.32 -4.05 -10.21
C PRO A 42 6.77 -4.74 -8.92
N HIS A 43 6.23 -5.93 -8.65
CA HIS A 43 6.56 -6.69 -7.42
C HIS A 43 6.29 -5.97 -6.09
N VAL A 44 5.44 -4.94 -6.07
CA VAL A 44 4.94 -4.34 -4.83
C VAL A 44 3.90 -5.25 -4.19
N LEU A 45 3.95 -5.41 -2.87
CA LEU A 45 2.88 -6.01 -2.08
C LEU A 45 2.15 -4.91 -1.29
N LEU A 46 0.86 -4.75 -1.58
CA LEU A 46 -0.08 -4.00 -0.73
C LEU A 46 -0.99 -5.00 -0.03
N ALA A 47 -0.76 -5.19 1.26
CA ALA A 47 -1.50 -6.13 2.10
C ALA A 47 -2.77 -5.51 2.71
N LYS A 48 -3.66 -6.35 3.23
CA LYS A 48 -4.93 -5.94 3.87
C LYS A 48 -4.73 -4.80 4.86
N GLY A 49 -5.57 -3.77 4.75
CA GLY A 49 -5.52 -2.58 5.60
C GLY A 49 -4.63 -1.44 5.10
N SER A 50 -4.02 -1.58 3.91
CA SER A 50 -3.29 -0.49 3.26
C SER A 50 -4.23 0.53 2.63
N LYS A 51 -4.04 1.81 2.97
CA LYS A 51 -4.72 2.95 2.35
C LYS A 51 -3.70 3.88 1.71
N ILE A 52 -3.74 4.02 0.39
CA ILE A 52 -2.79 4.78 -0.40
C ILE A 52 -3.48 6.03 -0.94
N GLY A 53 -2.95 7.21 -0.61
CA GLY A 53 -3.45 8.50 -1.06
C GLY A 53 -3.17 8.78 -2.54
N LYS A 54 -3.50 9.99 -2.99
CA LYS A 54 -3.46 10.40 -4.40
C LYS A 54 -2.04 10.65 -4.89
N GLY A 55 -1.77 10.29 -6.15
CA GLY A 55 -0.49 10.60 -6.80
C GLY A 55 0.74 10.00 -6.11
N CYS A 56 0.56 8.92 -5.34
CA CYS A 56 1.67 8.21 -4.72
C CYS A 56 2.49 7.47 -5.77
N ARG A 57 3.79 7.30 -5.49
CA ARG A 57 4.71 6.51 -6.32
C ARG A 57 5.34 5.44 -5.45
N ILE A 58 4.93 4.18 -5.62
CA ILE A 58 5.42 3.07 -4.81
C ILE A 58 6.31 2.19 -5.68
N PHE A 59 7.60 2.13 -5.36
CA PHE A 59 8.61 1.48 -6.18
C PHE A 59 8.77 0.00 -5.84
N THR A 60 9.52 -0.70 -6.70
CA THR A 60 9.58 -2.16 -6.72
C THR A 60 9.99 -2.79 -5.39
N GLY A 61 9.38 -3.93 -5.07
CA GLY A 61 9.72 -4.70 -3.87
C GLY A 61 9.28 -4.07 -2.55
N ALA A 62 8.62 -2.90 -2.56
CA ALA A 62 8.03 -2.35 -1.35
C ALA A 62 6.93 -3.28 -0.81
N VAL A 63 6.91 -3.44 0.52
CA VAL A 63 5.95 -4.29 1.24
C VAL A 63 5.20 -3.44 2.25
N ILE A 64 3.90 -3.25 2.02
CA ILE A 64 3.08 -2.28 2.76
C ILE A 64 1.86 -2.98 3.33
N GLY A 65 1.54 -2.70 4.59
CA GLY A 65 0.34 -3.16 5.29
C GLY A 65 0.45 -4.55 5.91
N THR A 66 1.59 -5.23 5.80
CA THR A 66 1.79 -6.51 6.50
C THR A 66 1.72 -6.31 8.02
N ILE A 67 1.43 -7.40 8.74
CA ILE A 67 1.27 -7.37 10.20
C ILE A 67 2.48 -6.74 10.90
N PRO A 68 2.27 -6.08 12.06
CA PRO A 68 3.38 -5.59 12.88
C PRO A 68 4.35 -6.70 13.26
N GLN A 69 5.61 -6.33 13.49
CA GLN A 69 6.63 -7.23 14.07
C GLN A 69 6.53 -7.32 15.62
N ASP A 70 5.58 -6.61 16.23
CA ASP A 70 5.35 -6.64 17.67
C ASP A 70 4.77 -7.99 18.09
N LEU A 71 5.44 -8.66 19.03
CA LEU A 71 5.02 -9.95 19.59
C LEU A 71 3.67 -9.89 20.32
N LYS A 72 3.18 -8.69 20.67
CA LYS A 72 1.88 -8.46 21.30
C LYS A 72 0.71 -8.39 20.30
N PHE A 73 0.99 -8.49 19.00
CA PHE A 73 -0.04 -8.49 17.96
C PHE A 73 -0.85 -9.78 18.02
N GLU A 74 -2.17 -9.67 18.14
CA GLU A 74 -3.10 -10.78 18.37
C GLU A 74 -4.03 -11.00 17.18
N GLY A 75 -3.73 -10.38 16.04
CA GLY A 75 -4.57 -10.46 14.83
C GLY A 75 -5.60 -9.35 14.72
N GLU A 76 -5.49 -8.28 15.53
CA GLU A 76 -6.40 -7.15 15.48
C GLU A 76 -6.48 -6.52 14.07
N GLU A 77 -7.65 -6.01 13.70
CA GLU A 77 -7.84 -5.29 12.44
C GLU A 77 -7.27 -3.87 12.55
N THR A 78 -6.21 -3.61 11.81
CA THR A 78 -5.44 -2.36 11.85
C THR A 78 -5.05 -1.93 10.45
N SER A 79 -4.51 -0.72 10.30
CA SER A 79 -4.22 -0.15 8.98
C SER A 79 -2.86 0.51 8.87
N VAL A 80 -2.43 0.76 7.64
CA VAL A 80 -1.38 1.71 7.31
C VAL A 80 -1.95 2.73 6.32
N GLU A 81 -1.75 4.01 6.59
CA GLU A 81 -2.28 5.11 5.80
C GLU A 81 -1.11 5.93 5.25
N ILE A 82 -1.02 6.04 3.92
CA ILE A 82 0.00 6.82 3.21
C ILE A 82 -0.69 8.02 2.58
N GLY A 83 -0.25 9.23 2.96
CA GLY A 83 -0.77 10.48 2.42
C GLY A 83 -0.32 10.77 0.99
N ASP A 84 -1.00 11.74 0.38
CA ASP A 84 -0.85 12.11 -1.02
C ASP A 84 0.59 12.48 -1.43
N ARG A 85 0.92 12.22 -2.70
CA ARG A 85 2.20 12.59 -3.35
C ARG A 85 3.43 12.05 -2.60
N THR A 86 3.24 10.97 -1.84
CA THR A 86 4.34 10.28 -1.17
C THR A 86 5.04 9.33 -2.13
N VAL A 87 6.37 9.35 -2.07
CA VAL A 87 7.26 8.47 -2.83
C VAL A 87 7.83 7.43 -1.85
N VAL A 88 7.51 6.16 -2.08
CA VAL A 88 8.05 5.02 -1.34
C VAL A 88 9.02 4.30 -2.26
N ARG A 89 10.32 4.34 -1.92
CA ARG A 89 11.38 3.72 -2.73
C ARG A 89 11.44 2.21 -2.54
N GLU A 90 12.36 1.61 -3.26
CA GLU A 90 12.53 0.18 -3.40
C GLU A 90 12.70 -0.48 -2.02
N TYR A 91 12.07 -1.64 -1.83
CA TYR A 91 12.21 -2.48 -0.63
C TYR A 91 11.85 -1.84 0.71
N CYS A 92 11.22 -0.66 0.74
CA CYS A 92 10.67 -0.12 1.98
C CYS A 92 9.61 -1.08 2.56
N THR A 93 9.66 -1.29 3.88
CA THR A 93 8.66 -2.08 4.62
C THR A 93 7.85 -1.18 5.54
N LEU A 94 6.53 -1.14 5.37
CA LEU A 94 5.62 -0.30 6.15
C LEU A 94 4.50 -1.14 6.77
N ASN A 95 4.66 -1.53 8.03
CA ASN A 95 3.67 -2.36 8.72
C ASN A 95 2.44 -1.55 9.17
N ARG A 96 1.28 -2.21 9.22
CA ARG A 96 0.08 -1.65 9.85
C ARG A 96 0.25 -1.53 11.37
N GLY A 97 -0.65 -0.82 12.04
CA GLY A 97 -0.57 -0.57 13.49
C GLY A 97 -0.88 -1.79 14.36
N THR A 98 -0.77 -1.60 15.67
CA THR A 98 -1.22 -2.53 16.74
C THR A 98 -2.37 -1.91 17.52
N LYS A 99 -2.91 -2.62 18.52
CA LYS A 99 -3.92 -2.11 19.47
C LYS A 99 -3.56 -0.81 20.21
N ASP A 100 -2.28 -0.39 20.21
CA ASP A 100 -1.87 0.89 20.80
C ASP A 100 -2.40 2.11 20.03
N ARG A 101 -2.37 2.04 18.69
CA ARG A 101 -2.74 3.17 17.80
C ARG A 101 -3.71 2.81 16.69
N MET A 102 -4.00 1.53 16.50
CA MET A 102 -4.81 0.94 15.42
C MET A 102 -4.30 1.20 13.99
N LYS A 103 -3.33 2.10 13.82
CA LYS A 103 -2.79 2.47 12.52
C LYS A 103 -1.35 2.95 12.57
N SER A 104 -0.65 2.77 11.46
CA SER A 104 0.58 3.49 11.10
C SER A 104 0.22 4.58 10.09
N GLN A 105 0.82 5.77 10.18
CA GLN A 105 0.49 6.88 9.29
C GLN A 105 1.76 7.54 8.74
N ILE A 106 1.80 7.68 7.42
CA ILE A 106 2.79 8.46 6.66
C ILE A 106 2.05 9.67 6.10
N GLY A 107 2.67 10.85 6.23
CA GLY A 107 2.10 12.11 5.75
C GLY A 107 2.05 12.23 4.24
N GLU A 108 1.72 13.42 3.77
CA GLU A 108 1.80 13.80 2.35
C GLU A 108 3.18 14.36 1.98
N ASN A 109 3.51 14.33 0.68
CA ASN A 109 4.76 14.86 0.12
C ASN A 109 6.03 14.29 0.77
N CYS A 110 5.97 13.04 1.25
CA CYS A 110 7.11 12.38 1.88
C CYS A 110 7.97 11.66 0.82
N LEU A 111 9.26 11.51 1.11
CA LEU A 111 10.17 10.65 0.37
C LEU A 111 10.79 9.64 1.34
N LEU A 112 10.44 8.37 1.17
CA LEU A 112 11.02 7.25 1.92
C LEU A 112 12.03 6.58 1.00
N MET A 113 13.31 6.67 1.32
CA MET A 113 14.41 6.08 0.54
C MET A 113 14.63 4.60 0.90
N ALA A 114 15.37 3.90 0.04
CA ALA A 114 15.81 2.51 0.25
C ALA A 114 16.93 2.41 1.29
#